data_AF-A0A925U1C9-F1
#
_entry.id   AF-A0A925U1C9-F1
#
_cell.length_a   1.000
_cell.length_b   1.000
_cell.length_c   1.000
_cell.angle_alpha   90.00
_cell.angle_beta   90.00
_cell.angle_gamma   90.00
#
_symmetry.space_group_name_H-M   'P 1'
#
loop_
_entity.id
_entity.type
_entity.pdbx_description
1 polymer ?
#
loop_
_entity_poly.entity_id
_entity_poly.type
_entity_poly.pdbx_seq_one_letter_code
_entity_poly.pdbx_strand_id
1 'polypeptide(L)'
;SVLYGIPLKLNRKSLRLRDVGVTKIFLISFVWAYIGSVLPVINADEGFLNKDVLLLFTANFLFIFGITLPFDIKDLRIDAMHPVKTIPKLLGTENTYTLSFLSLFISGALHFYLQRNIAVTEINYTTPLGVSILITGLTVYLTRKKQNNFVFFGLLDGMIVLQFLLIYFYKR
;
A
#
# COMPACT_ATOMS: atom_id res chain seq x y z
N SER A 1 -20.73 6.33 6.61
CA SER A 1 -20.59 5.72 7.95
C SER A 1 -21.72 4.76 8.36
N VAL A 2 -22.85 4.67 7.63
CA VAL A 2 -23.94 3.74 7.96
C VAL A 2 -23.68 2.31 7.45
N LEU A 3 -22.96 2.14 6.33
CA LEU A 3 -22.61 0.82 5.78
C LEU A 3 -21.68 -0.03 6.67
N TYR A 4 -21.00 0.60 7.64
CA TYR A 4 -19.99 -0.05 8.48
C TYR A 4 -20.58 -0.95 9.58
N GLY A 5 -21.86 -0.76 9.89
CA GLY A 5 -22.57 -1.48 10.96
C GLY A 5 -23.39 -2.67 10.50
N ILE A 6 -23.47 -2.94 9.19
CA ILE A 6 -24.39 -3.97 8.66
C ILE A 6 -23.76 -5.36 8.85
N PRO A 7 -24.36 -6.25 9.66
CA PRO A 7 -23.87 -7.61 9.82
C PRO A 7 -24.21 -8.43 8.58
N LEU A 8 -23.22 -8.68 7.71
CA LEU A 8 -23.36 -9.62 6.61
C LEU A 8 -23.38 -11.05 7.18
N LYS A 9 -24.58 -11.62 7.29
CA LYS A 9 -24.78 -13.03 7.68
C LYS A 9 -24.45 -13.93 6.49
N LEU A 10 -23.17 -14.19 6.26
CA LEU A 10 -22.73 -15.27 5.37
C LEU A 10 -22.43 -16.51 6.22
N ASN A 11 -23.39 -17.44 6.22
CA ASN A 11 -23.26 -18.81 6.73
C ASN A 11 -22.86 -18.96 8.22
N ARG A 12 -23.86 -18.86 9.12
CA ARG A 12 -23.84 -19.24 10.57
C ARG A 12 -22.74 -18.67 11.49
N LYS A 13 -21.82 -17.83 11.00
CA LYS A 13 -20.91 -17.04 11.85
C LYS A 13 -21.12 -15.54 11.58
N SER A 14 -21.44 -14.79 12.62
CA SER A 14 -21.49 -13.32 12.58
C SER A 14 -20.05 -12.78 12.50
N LEU A 15 -19.48 -12.75 11.30
CA LEU A 15 -18.22 -12.04 11.06
C LEU A 15 -18.55 -10.56 10.87
N ARG A 16 -18.22 -9.73 11.86
CA ARG A 16 -18.25 -8.28 11.66
C ARG A 16 -16.99 -7.93 10.88
N LEU A 17 -17.11 -7.15 9.81
CA LEU A 17 -15.96 -6.62 9.05
C LEU A 17 -14.97 -5.86 9.95
N ARG A 18 -15.45 -5.33 11.08
CA ARG A 18 -14.67 -4.68 12.14
C ARG A 18 -13.75 -5.65 12.92
N ASP A 19 -14.09 -6.92 13.01
CA ASP A 19 -13.35 -7.90 13.83
C ASP A 19 -12.18 -8.54 13.05
N VAL A 20 -12.02 -8.16 11.77
CA VAL A 20 -10.97 -8.65 10.86
C VAL A 20 -10.02 -7.50 10.56
N GLY A 21 -8.95 -7.36 11.35
CA GLY A 21 -7.89 -6.36 11.13
C GLY A 21 -7.27 -6.43 9.74
N VAL A 22 -7.22 -7.63 9.14
CA VAL A 22 -6.84 -7.83 7.73
C VAL A 22 -7.70 -6.98 6.79
N THR A 23 -9.02 -6.91 6.99
CA THR A 23 -9.91 -6.15 6.10
C THR A 23 -9.61 -4.65 6.09
N LYS A 24 -9.12 -4.10 7.21
CA LYS A 24 -8.77 -2.68 7.32
C LYS A 24 -7.66 -2.29 6.35
N ILE A 25 -6.54 -3.02 6.36
CA ILE A 25 -5.38 -2.68 5.50
C ILE A 25 -5.69 -2.91 4.02
N PHE A 26 -6.45 -3.97 3.68
CA PHE A 26 -6.90 -4.19 2.30
C PHE A 26 -7.79 -3.05 1.80
N LEU A 27 -8.70 -2.55 2.64
CA LEU A 27 -9.56 -1.41 2.30
C LEU A 27 -8.76 -0.12 2.13
N ILE A 28 -7.80 0.16 3.01
CA ILE A 28 -6.92 1.35 2.90
C ILE A 28 -6.14 1.31 1.59
N SER A 29 -5.50 0.18 1.29
CA SER A 29 -4.76 0.00 0.03
C SER A 29 -5.65 0.13 -1.20
N PHE A 30 -6.88 -0.41 -1.14
CA PHE A 30 -7.84 -0.31 -2.23
C PHE A 30 -8.24 1.15 -2.49
N VAL A 31 -8.61 1.90 -1.45
CA VAL A 31 -9.06 3.30 -1.58
C VAL A 31 -7.94 4.17 -2.14
N TRP A 32 -6.73 4.05 -1.61
CA TRP A 32 -5.58 4.83 -2.11
C TRP A 32 -5.19 4.45 -3.54
N ALA A 33 -5.21 3.17 -3.88
CA ALA A 33 -4.96 2.74 -5.26
C ALA A 33 -6.03 3.29 -6.21
N TYR A 34 -7.31 3.21 -5.82
CA TYR A 34 -8.42 3.71 -6.62
C TYR A 34 -8.31 5.21 -6.87
N ILE A 35 -8.08 6.00 -5.83
CA ILE A 35 -7.91 7.46 -5.93
C ILE A 35 -6.66 7.81 -6.75
N GLY A 36 -5.57 7.04 -6.61
CA GLY A 36 -4.30 7.31 -7.27
C GLY A 36 -4.21 6.85 -8.73
N SER A 37 -5.08 5.94 -9.20
CA SER A 37 -5.00 5.41 -10.57
C SER A 37 -6.31 5.46 -11.35
N VAL A 38 -7.43 5.09 -10.75
CA VAL A 38 -8.71 4.96 -11.47
C VAL A 38 -9.46 6.28 -11.53
N LEU A 39 -9.50 7.01 -10.41
CA LEU A 39 -10.22 8.29 -10.32
C LEU A 39 -9.70 9.35 -11.32
N PRO A 40 -8.39 9.54 -11.54
CA PRO A 40 -7.89 10.50 -12.51
C PRO A 40 -8.30 10.15 -13.95
N VAL A 41 -8.32 8.86 -14.30
CA VAL A 41 -8.70 8.38 -15.63
C VAL A 41 -10.17 8.64 -15.90
N ILE A 42 -11.04 8.37 -14.91
CA ILE A 42 -12.47 8.68 -15.01
C ILE A 42 -12.68 10.20 -15.19
N ASN A 43 -11.93 11.04 -14.46
CA ASN A 43 -12.03 12.49 -14.58
C ASN A 43 -11.48 13.04 -15.91
N ALA A 44 -10.63 12.29 -16.60
CA ALA A 44 -10.09 12.65 -17.92
C ALA A 44 -10.98 12.16 -19.08
N ASP A 45 -12.16 11.61 -18.79
CA ASP A 45 -13.06 10.97 -19.76
C ASP A 45 -12.38 9.84 -20.58
N GLU A 46 -11.30 9.27 -20.05
CA GLU A 46 -10.62 8.13 -20.66
C GLU A 46 -11.25 6.80 -20.21
N GLY A 47 -11.22 5.81 -21.10
CA GLY A 47 -11.76 4.47 -20.82
C GLY A 47 -11.04 3.79 -19.66
N PHE A 48 -11.71 3.67 -18.50
CA PHE A 48 -11.13 3.09 -17.28
C PHE A 48 -10.80 1.58 -17.37
N LEU A 49 -11.34 0.86 -18.36
CA LEU A 49 -11.08 -0.57 -18.60
C LEU A 49 -9.84 -0.84 -19.47
N ASN A 50 -8.80 -0.02 -19.32
CA ASN A 50 -7.51 -0.26 -19.97
C ASN A 50 -6.61 -1.14 -19.08
N LYS A 51 -5.82 -2.02 -19.72
CA LYS A 51 -4.82 -2.87 -19.07
C LYS A 51 -3.80 -2.05 -18.27
N ASP A 52 -3.37 -0.90 -18.79
CA ASP A 52 -2.39 -0.05 -18.11
C ASP A 52 -2.96 0.56 -16.83
N VAL A 53 -4.24 0.93 -16.83
CA VAL A 53 -4.95 1.46 -15.65
C VAL A 53 -5.08 0.39 -14.57
N LEU A 54 -5.39 -0.85 -14.96
CA LEU A 54 -5.46 -1.98 -14.03
C LEU A 54 -4.08 -2.34 -13.45
N LEU A 55 -3.03 -2.29 -14.26
CA LEU A 55 -1.66 -2.50 -13.83
C LEU A 55 -1.21 -1.39 -12.87
N LEU A 56 -1.52 -0.13 -13.16
CA LEU A 56 -1.23 1.01 -12.29
C LEU A 56 -1.97 0.91 -10.95
N PHE A 57 -3.25 0.52 -10.99
CA PHE A 57 -4.03 0.22 -9.80
C PHE A 57 -3.36 -0.87 -8.96
N THR A 58 -2.94 -1.96 -9.58
CA THR A 58 -2.27 -3.08 -8.90
C THR A 58 -0.94 -2.64 -8.30
N ALA A 59 -0.15 -1.84 -9.02
CA ALA A 59 1.12 -1.31 -8.55
C ALA A 59 0.94 -0.41 -7.32
N ASN A 60 -0.03 0.51 -7.36
CA ASN A 60 -0.35 1.41 -6.25
C ASN A 60 -0.93 0.65 -5.05
N PHE A 61 -1.80 -0.35 -5.30
CA PHE A 61 -2.35 -1.21 -4.27
C PHE A 61 -1.24 -1.93 -3.50
N LEU A 62 -0.31 -2.56 -4.21
CA LEU A 62 0.82 -3.27 -3.62
C LEU A 62 1.78 -2.35 -2.88
N PHE A 63 1.98 -1.12 -3.36
CA PHE A 63 2.77 -0.10 -2.67
C PHE A 63 2.16 0.23 -1.30
N ILE A 64 0.88 0.64 -1.29
CA ILE A 64 0.17 1.02 -0.06
C ILE A 64 0.02 -0.18 0.88
N PHE A 65 -0.25 -1.37 0.34
CA PHE A 65 -0.29 -2.61 1.10
C PHE A 65 1.07 -2.89 1.76
N GLY A 66 2.17 -2.76 1.02
CA GLY A 66 3.53 -2.93 1.53
C GLY A 66 3.83 -2.02 2.72
N ILE A 67 3.55 -0.73 2.61
CA ILE A 67 3.87 0.26 3.67
C ILE A 67 2.93 0.17 4.88
N THR A 68 1.71 -0.36 4.73
CA THR A 68 0.73 -0.49 5.83
C THR A 68 0.99 -1.71 6.71
N LEU A 69 1.65 -2.76 6.19
CA LEU A 69 1.96 -3.97 6.95
C LEU A 69 2.83 -3.75 8.21
N PRO A 70 3.88 -2.90 8.18
CA PRO A 70 4.61 -2.53 9.40
C PRO A 70 3.72 -1.94 10.50
N PHE A 71 2.70 -1.16 10.15
CA PHE A 71 1.75 -0.61 11.13
C PHE A 71 0.92 -1.73 11.78
N ASP A 72 0.46 -2.71 11.01
CA ASP A 72 -0.27 -3.87 11.54
C ASP A 72 0.62 -4.70 12.51
N ILE A 73 1.93 -4.78 12.24
CA ILE A 73 2.92 -5.43 13.14
C ILE A 73 3.06 -4.64 14.45
N LYS A 74 3.13 -3.32 14.37
CA LYS A 74 3.22 -2.44 15.54
C LYS A 74 1.97 -2.57 16.40
N ASP A 75 0.79 -2.48 15.79
CA ASP A 75 -0.50 -2.55 16.47
C ASP A 75 -0.67 -3.91 17.16
N LEU A 76 -0.22 -5.01 16.53
CA LEU A 76 -0.23 -6.35 17.15
C LEU A 76 0.51 -6.41 18.49
N ARG A 77 1.62 -5.68 18.64
CA ARG A 77 2.41 -5.68 19.88
C ARG A 77 1.78 -4.85 20.99
N ILE A 78 1.08 -3.78 20.63
CA ILE A 78 0.40 -2.91 21.58
C ILE A 78 -0.90 -3.58 22.06
N ASP A 79 -1.60 -4.27 21.17
CA ASP A 79 -2.92 -4.86 21.41
C ASP A 79 -2.89 -6.38 21.70
N ALA A 80 -1.92 -6.85 22.49
CA ALA A 80 -1.82 -8.27 22.86
C ALA A 80 -3.09 -8.85 23.52
N MET A 81 -3.97 -7.97 24.02
CA MET A 81 -5.23 -8.31 24.71
C MET A 81 -6.46 -8.41 23.79
N HIS A 82 -6.37 -8.01 22.51
CA HIS A 82 -7.52 -7.99 21.62
C HIS A 82 -7.55 -9.18 20.63
N PRO A 83 -8.70 -9.86 20.45
CA PRO A 83 -8.85 -11.00 19.56
C PRO A 83 -9.00 -10.59 18.07
N VAL A 84 -8.38 -9.49 17.65
CA VAL A 84 -8.43 -9.04 16.25
C VAL A 84 -7.56 -9.98 15.40
N LYS A 85 -8.10 -10.45 14.27
CA LYS A 85 -7.31 -11.21 13.28
C LYS A 85 -6.59 -10.22 12.38
N THR A 86 -5.29 -10.02 12.61
CA THR A 86 -4.40 -9.20 11.79
C THR A 86 -3.46 -10.09 10.96
N ILE A 87 -2.84 -9.56 9.91
CA ILE A 87 -1.89 -10.35 9.09
C ILE A 87 -0.72 -10.90 9.92
N PRO A 88 -0.05 -10.10 10.78
CA PRO A 88 1.05 -10.61 11.58
C PRO A 88 0.64 -11.63 12.63
N LYS A 89 -0.63 -11.67 13.05
CA LYS A 89 -1.15 -12.74 13.92
C LYS A 89 -1.36 -14.05 13.16
N LEU A 90 -1.63 -14.00 11.86
CA LEU A 90 -1.86 -15.16 11.01
C LEU A 90 -0.55 -15.73 10.43
N LEU A 91 0.34 -14.87 9.96
CA LEU A 91 1.58 -15.25 9.28
C LEU A 91 2.81 -15.19 10.19
N GLY A 92 2.75 -14.45 11.29
CA GLY A 92 3.91 -14.08 12.11
C GLY A 92 4.58 -12.79 11.64
N THR A 93 5.29 -12.13 12.56
CA THR A 93 5.95 -10.84 12.32
C THR A 93 6.96 -10.88 11.17
N GLU A 94 7.82 -11.90 11.14
CA GLU A 94 8.88 -12.00 10.12
C GLU A 94 8.31 -12.22 8.72
N ASN A 95 7.31 -13.10 8.59
CA ASN A 95 6.63 -13.34 7.31
C ASN A 95 5.85 -12.10 6.84
N THR A 96 5.35 -11.29 7.77
CA THR A 96 4.66 -10.04 7.44
C THR A 96 5.63 -8.97 6.90
N TYR A 97 6.85 -8.89 7.45
CA TYR A 97 7.91 -8.09 6.85
C TYR A 97 8.32 -8.61 5.46
N THR A 98 8.48 -9.92 5.30
CA THR A 98 8.75 -10.52 3.98
C THR A 98 7.66 -10.17 2.98
N LEU A 99 6.39 -10.25 3.38
CA LEU A 99 5.25 -9.87 2.55
C LEU A 99 5.28 -8.38 2.18
N SER A 100 5.69 -7.51 3.11
CA SER A 100 5.87 -6.07 2.85
C SER A 100 6.93 -5.83 1.78
N PHE A 101 8.12 -6.44 1.92
CA PHE A 101 9.19 -6.32 0.92
C PHE A 101 8.80 -6.90 -0.44
N LEU A 102 8.13 -8.05 -0.45
CA LEU A 102 7.65 -8.67 -1.69
C LEU A 102 6.63 -7.78 -2.40
N SER A 103 5.71 -7.17 -1.65
CA SER A 103 4.71 -6.25 -2.19
C SER A 103 5.35 -5.00 -2.79
N LEU A 104 6.34 -4.41 -2.10
CA LEU A 104 7.10 -3.27 -2.61
C LEU A 104 7.92 -3.62 -3.86
N PHE A 105 8.53 -4.80 -3.88
CA PHE A 105 9.29 -5.28 -5.03
C PHE A 105 8.40 -5.46 -6.27
N ILE A 106 7.25 -6.14 -6.12
CA ILE A 106 6.30 -6.33 -7.23
C ILE A 106 5.74 -4.97 -7.67
N SER A 107 5.40 -4.08 -6.74
CA SER A 107 4.97 -2.73 -7.05
C SER A 107 5.99 -1.98 -7.92
N GLY A 108 7.29 -2.05 -7.56
CA GLY A 108 8.36 -1.43 -8.33
C GLY A 108 8.55 -2.03 -9.72
N ALA A 109 8.46 -3.35 -9.84
CA ALA A 109 8.53 -4.03 -11.13
C ALA A 109 7.38 -3.59 -12.06
N LEU A 110 6.16 -3.43 -11.51
CA LEU A 110 5.01 -2.96 -12.27
C LEU A 110 5.16 -1.49 -12.69
N HIS A 111 5.60 -0.61 -11.78
CA HIS A 111 5.89 0.79 -12.10
C HIS A 111 6.96 0.93 -13.20
N PHE A 112 8.03 0.13 -13.11
CA PHE A 112 9.07 0.09 -14.15
C PHE A 112 8.52 -0.37 -15.51
N TYR A 113 7.68 -1.42 -15.51
CA TYR A 113 7.03 -1.92 -16.73
C TYR A 113 6.12 -0.86 -17.37
N LEU A 114 5.28 -0.20 -16.57
CA LEU A 114 4.39 0.86 -17.03
C LEU A 114 5.17 2.05 -17.61
N GLN A 115 6.26 2.45 -16.95
CA GLN A 115 7.08 3.55 -17.43
C GLN A 115 7.76 3.22 -18.77
N ARG A 116 8.09 1.95 -19.04
CA ARG A 116 8.62 1.55 -20.35
C ARG A 116 7.61 1.77 -21.48
N ASN A 117 6.32 1.58 -21.22
CA ASN A 117 5.26 1.80 -22.21
C ASN A 117 5.00 3.30 -22.44
N ILE A 118 5.06 4.12 -21.37
CA ILE A 118 4.80 5.58 -21.41
C ILE A 118 6.02 6.40 -21.88
N ALA A 119 7.24 5.97 -21.54
CA ALA A 119 8.49 6.67 -21.87
C ALA A 119 8.82 6.68 -23.37
N VAL A 120 8.07 5.97 -24.21
CA VAL A 120 8.19 6.09 -25.67
C VAL A 120 7.64 7.45 -26.15
N THR A 121 6.84 8.14 -25.32
CA THR A 121 6.16 9.41 -25.67
C THR A 121 6.48 10.60 -24.75
N GLU A 122 7.03 10.40 -23.54
CA GLU A 122 7.21 11.46 -22.52
C GLU A 122 8.47 11.30 -21.61
N ILE A 123 8.61 12.20 -20.62
CA ILE A 123 9.65 12.19 -19.57
C ILE A 123 9.68 10.83 -18.86
N ASN A 124 10.88 10.27 -18.72
CA ASN A 124 11.10 8.99 -18.06
C ASN A 124 11.17 9.14 -16.52
N TYR A 125 10.09 8.80 -15.80
CA TYR A 125 10.02 8.83 -14.33
C TYR A 125 10.61 7.59 -13.63
N THR A 126 11.31 6.71 -14.34
CA THR A 126 11.90 5.49 -13.75
C THR A 126 12.86 5.80 -12.61
N THR A 127 13.66 6.86 -12.75
CA THR A 127 14.66 7.25 -11.75
C THR A 127 14.02 7.74 -10.44
N PRO A 128 13.09 8.72 -10.41
CA PRO A 128 12.46 9.13 -9.15
C PRO A 128 11.62 8.01 -8.52
N LEU A 129 10.95 7.18 -9.31
CA LEU A 129 10.19 6.03 -8.79
C LEU A 129 11.12 4.98 -8.15
N GLY A 130 12.25 4.66 -8.80
CA GLY A 130 13.25 3.75 -8.23
C GLY A 130 13.81 4.25 -6.91
N VAL A 131 14.14 5.54 -6.82
CA VAL A 131 14.62 6.17 -5.58
C VAL A 131 13.55 6.12 -4.49
N SER A 132 12.28 6.41 -4.81
CA SER A 132 11.16 6.33 -3.87
C SER A 132 11.02 4.94 -3.25
N ILE A 133 11.07 3.89 -4.08
CA ILE A 133 10.93 2.50 -3.63
C ILE A 133 12.12 2.07 -2.77
N LEU A 134 13.34 2.48 -3.11
CA LEU A 134 14.53 2.20 -2.31
C LEU A 134 14.44 2.86 -0.92
N ILE A 135 14.04 4.13 -0.84
CA ILE A 135 13.87 4.84 0.43
C ILE A 135 12.74 4.21 1.26
N THR A 136 11.64 3.84 0.61
CA THR A 136 10.52 3.15 1.26
C THR A 136 10.97 1.80 1.83
N GLY A 137 11.67 0.98 1.05
CA GLY A 137 12.22 -0.29 1.50
C GLY A 137 13.22 -0.14 2.65
N LEU A 138 14.09 0.88 2.61
CA LEU A 138 14.97 1.22 3.72
C LEU A 138 14.19 1.58 4.98
N THR A 139 13.11 2.36 4.85
CA THR A 139 12.26 2.75 5.98
C THR A 139 11.56 1.54 6.59
N VAL A 140 11.03 0.61 5.79
CA VAL A 140 10.49 -0.68 6.26
C VAL A 140 11.56 -1.52 6.97
N TYR A 141 12.79 -1.55 6.44
CA TYR A 141 13.90 -2.24 7.11
C TYR A 141 14.23 -1.60 8.47
N LEU A 142 14.22 -0.27 8.55
CA LEU A 142 14.46 0.45 9.80
C LEU A 142 13.34 0.21 10.82
N THR A 143 12.08 0.09 10.39
CA THR A 143 10.98 -0.26 11.29
C THR A 143 11.15 -1.67 11.84
N ARG A 144 11.64 -2.62 11.02
CA ARG A 144 12.00 -3.98 11.48
C ARG A 144 13.09 -3.95 12.56
N LYS A 145 14.12 -3.11 12.42
CA LYS A 145 15.24 -3.04 13.37
C LYS A 145 14.93 -2.20 14.62
N LYS A 146 14.14 -1.12 14.49
CA LYS A 146 13.84 -0.13 15.54
C LYS A 146 12.33 -0.01 15.77
N GLN A 147 11.70 -1.13 16.14
CA GLN A 147 10.25 -1.29 16.21
C GLN A 147 9.52 -0.35 17.19
N ASN A 148 10.21 0.20 18.21
CA ASN A 148 9.60 1.10 19.20
C ASN A 148 9.68 2.59 18.82
N ASN A 149 10.31 2.94 17.70
CA ASN A 149 10.52 4.33 17.34
C ASN A 149 9.41 4.83 16.40
N PHE A 150 8.52 5.66 16.97
CA PHE A 150 7.39 6.28 16.28
C PHE A 150 7.81 7.15 15.08
N VAL A 151 9.04 7.66 15.05
CA VAL A 151 9.55 8.47 13.95
C VAL A 151 9.56 7.68 12.64
N PHE A 152 9.94 6.40 12.64
CA PHE A 152 9.97 5.61 11.40
C PHE A 152 8.57 5.28 10.88
N PHE A 153 7.57 5.21 11.76
CA PHE A 153 6.17 5.05 11.35
C PHE A 153 5.61 6.35 10.76
N GLY A 154 5.97 7.51 11.32
CA GLY A 154 5.67 8.80 10.70
C GLY A 154 6.35 8.96 9.33
N LEU A 155 7.60 8.49 9.20
CA LEU A 155 8.31 8.47 7.91
C LEU A 155 7.64 7.54 6.89
N LEU A 156 7.17 6.35 7.30
CA LEU A 156 6.45 5.42 6.42
C LEU A 156 5.19 6.05 5.80
N ASP A 157 4.40 6.77 6.60
CA ASP A 157 3.21 7.47 6.11
C ASP A 157 3.59 8.60 5.14
N GLY A 158 4.72 9.27 5.41
CA GLY A 158 5.32 10.27 4.54
C GLY A 158 5.84 9.75 3.20
N MET A 159 5.93 8.44 2.96
CA MET A 159 6.46 7.88 1.71
C MET A 159 5.58 8.22 0.49
N ILE A 160 4.27 8.38 0.69
CA ILE A 160 3.34 8.84 -0.36
C ILE A 160 3.71 10.27 -0.79
N VAL A 161 3.97 11.14 0.18
CA VAL A 161 4.37 12.54 -0.06
C VAL A 161 5.77 12.59 -0.69
N LEU A 162 6.70 11.77 -0.22
CA LEU A 162 8.05 11.66 -0.78
C LEU A 162 8.00 11.31 -2.27
N GLN A 163 7.20 10.30 -2.64
CA GLN A 163 7.05 9.90 -4.04
C GLN A 163 6.52 11.04 -4.90
N PHE A 164 5.49 11.74 -4.41
CA PHE A 164 4.96 12.92 -5.10
C PHE A 164 6.02 14.02 -5.29
N LEU A 165 6.77 14.35 -4.24
CA LEU A 165 7.81 15.37 -4.31
C LEU A 165 8.94 14.99 -5.29
N LEU A 166 9.40 13.74 -5.27
CA LEU A 166 10.43 13.26 -6.19
C LEU A 166 9.99 13.39 -7.65
N ILE A 167 8.75 13.02 -7.97
CA ILE A 167 8.20 13.16 -9.33
C ILE A 167 8.06 14.63 -9.71
N TYR A 168 7.53 15.46 -8.80
CA TYR A 168 7.29 16.88 -9.04
C TYR A 168 8.59 17.64 -9.32
N PHE A 169 9.63 17.43 -8.50
CA PHE A 169 10.93 18.08 -8.70
C PHE A 169 11.70 17.53 -9.89
N TYR A 170 11.51 16.25 -10.27
CA TYR A 170 12.15 15.68 -11.45
C TYR A 170 11.55 16.19 -12.76
N LYS A 171 10.26 16.55 -12.76
CA LYS A 171 9.57 17.10 -13.93
C LYS A 171 10.00 18.55 -14.24
N ARG A 172 10.51 19.28 -13.26
CA ARG A 172 10.86 20.71 -13.34
C ARG A 172 12.31 20.90 -13.75
#